data_AF-A0A6A6GAQ6-F1
#
_entry.id   AF-A0A6A6GAQ6-F1
#
_cell.length_a   1.000
_cell.length_b   1.000
_cell.length_c   1.000
_cell.angle_alpha   90.00
_cell.angle_beta   90.00
_cell.angle_gamma   90.00
#
_symmetry.space_group_name_H-M   'P 1'
#
loop_
_entity.id
_entity.type
_entity.pdbx_description
1 polymer ?
#
loop_
_entity_poly.entity_id
_entity_poly.type
_entity_poly.pdbx_seq_one_letter_code
_entity_poly.pdbx_strand_id
1 'polypeptide(L)'
;MAKDSGTYAELHAWKGPLMRACRAGQIDDVVAILEKQLDDDAEDDNYRLLQDLLYSAARGGQVDMLEWLLDEHPEYPKREYDLTPLHYAIFSDNQNAFQVYKALIRRFPALKEWDLGHMGDPLGVVAVSNDVPFATFLLENGADATRAHYLKFPVRQTVS
;
A
#
# COMPACT_ATOMS: atom_id res chain seq x y z
N MET A 1 -9.23 19.65 39.15
CA MET A 1 -8.16 18.87 38.48
C MET A 1 -8.31 19.12 36.99
N ALA A 2 -7.49 20.01 36.42
CA ALA A 2 -7.47 20.24 34.99
C ALA A 2 -6.82 19.02 34.33
N LYS A 3 -7.56 18.32 33.46
CA LYS A 3 -6.95 17.36 32.55
C LYS A 3 -6.11 18.19 31.57
N ASP A 4 -4.82 17.91 31.50
CA ASP A 4 -3.92 18.44 30.48
C ASP A 4 -4.54 18.16 29.11
N SER A 5 -5.16 19.18 28.51
CA SER A 5 -5.66 19.10 27.14
C SER A 5 -4.52 19.50 26.22
N GLY A 6 -3.53 18.62 26.11
CA GLY A 6 -2.53 18.72 25.06
C GLY A 6 -3.24 18.88 23.71
N THR A 7 -2.70 19.74 22.85
CA THR A 7 -3.26 19.97 21.52
C THR A 7 -3.29 18.65 20.73
N TYR A 8 -4.22 18.50 19.80
CA TYR A 8 -4.32 17.29 18.95
C TYR A 8 -2.97 16.94 18.27
N ALA A 9 -2.18 17.96 17.93
CA ALA A 9 -0.84 17.79 17.36
C ALA A 9 0.15 17.16 18.34
N GLU A 10 0.06 17.47 19.64
CA GLU A 10 0.91 16.90 20.68
C GLU A 10 0.51 15.45 21.00
N LEU A 11 -0.81 15.15 21.03
CA LEU A 11 -1.33 13.81 21.29
C LEU A 11 -0.94 12.79 20.20
N HIS A 12 -0.70 13.24 18.96
CA HIS A 12 -0.35 12.38 17.83
C HIS A 12 1.04 12.66 17.26
N ALA A 13 1.93 13.30 18.03
CA ALA A 13 3.29 13.61 17.61
C ALA A 13 4.10 12.35 17.22
N TRP A 14 3.74 11.18 17.76
CA TRP A 14 4.33 9.87 17.45
C TRP A 14 4.00 9.35 16.04
N LYS A 15 2.88 9.79 15.43
CA LYS A 15 2.42 9.25 14.16
C LYS A 15 3.38 9.55 13.01
N GLY A 16 3.95 10.75 12.97
CA GLY A 16 4.95 11.14 11.95
C GLY A 16 6.21 10.28 11.98
N PRO A 17 6.90 10.14 13.13
CA PRO A 17 7.97 9.17 13.33
C PRO A 17 7.60 7.73 12.95
N LEU A 18 6.43 7.25 13.38
CA LEU A 18 5.95 5.90 13.07
C LEU A 18 5.84 5.66 11.56
N MET A 19 5.21 6.58 10.82
CA MET A 19 5.09 6.45 9.36
C MET A 19 6.45 6.43 8.66
N ARG A 20 7.44 7.16 9.19
CA ARG A 20 8.81 7.14 8.66
C ARG A 20 9.51 5.81 8.94
N ALA A 21 9.36 5.26 10.14
CA ALA A 21 9.89 3.94 10.49
C ALA A 21 9.28 2.84 9.60
N CYS A 22 7.96 2.86 9.39
CA CYS A 22 7.29 1.95 8.46
C CYS A 22 7.80 2.08 7.03
N ARG A 23 7.90 3.31 6.51
CA ARG A 23 8.45 3.58 5.17
C ARG A 23 9.91 3.11 5.04
N ALA A 24 10.68 3.17 6.11
CA ALA A 24 12.07 2.74 6.16
C ALA A 24 12.25 1.24 6.45
N GLY A 25 11.18 0.50 6.76
CA GLY A 25 11.23 -0.93 7.07
C GLY A 25 11.80 -1.26 8.45
N GLN A 26 11.80 -0.29 9.38
CA GLN A 26 12.35 -0.44 10.72
C GLN A 26 11.34 -1.09 11.68
N ILE A 27 11.19 -2.42 11.61
CA ILE A 27 10.18 -3.17 12.39
C ILE A 27 10.31 -2.92 13.90
N ASP A 28 11.54 -2.98 14.44
CA ASP A 28 11.78 -2.77 15.87
C ASP A 28 11.31 -1.39 16.36
N ASP A 29 11.55 -0.34 15.55
CA ASP A 29 11.11 1.02 15.88
C ASP A 29 9.58 1.15 15.81
N VAL A 30 8.94 0.46 14.85
CA VAL A 30 7.48 0.41 14.72
C VAL A 30 6.86 -0.26 15.94
N VAL A 31 7.37 -1.43 16.34
CA VAL A 31 6.93 -2.15 17.55
C VAL A 31 7.08 -1.26 18.78
N ALA A 32 8.26 -0.69 19.01
CA ALA A 32 8.54 0.13 20.19
C ALA A 32 7.66 1.39 20.30
N ILE A 33 7.18 1.93 19.18
CA ILE A 33 6.24 3.05 19.16
C ILE A 33 4.81 2.55 19.41
N LEU A 34 4.38 1.49 18.72
CA LEU A 34 3.01 0.96 18.83
C LEU A 34 2.70 0.46 20.24
N GLU A 35 3.62 -0.24 20.90
CA GLU A 35 3.47 -0.71 22.28
C GLU A 35 3.09 0.39 23.29
N LYS A 36 3.43 1.65 22.99
CA LYS A 36 3.17 2.79 23.87
C LYS A 36 1.91 3.56 23.51
N GLN A 37 1.36 3.36 22.31
CA GLN A 37 0.36 4.24 21.72
C GLN A 37 -0.91 3.52 21.27
N LEU A 38 -0.89 2.19 21.14
CA LEU A 38 -2.07 1.41 20.84
C LEU A 38 -3.05 1.47 22.02
N ASP A 39 -4.31 1.76 21.69
CA ASP A 39 -5.43 1.76 22.61
C ASP A 39 -6.33 0.56 22.27
N ASP A 40 -6.36 -0.43 23.15
CA ASP A 40 -7.10 -1.69 22.93
C ASP A 40 -8.62 -1.46 22.73
N ASP A 41 -9.15 -0.35 23.23
CA ASP A 41 -10.58 -0.02 23.13
C ASP A 41 -10.93 0.78 21.85
N ALA A 42 -9.93 1.17 21.04
CA ALA A 42 -10.08 2.07 19.90
C ALA A 42 -10.02 1.35 18.53
N GLU A 43 -10.84 0.32 18.32
CA GLU A 43 -10.78 -0.57 17.14
C GLU A 43 -10.78 0.17 15.79
N ASP A 44 -11.66 1.15 15.60
CA ASP A 44 -11.77 1.91 14.34
C ASP A 44 -10.54 2.77 14.05
N ASP A 45 -9.95 3.36 15.10
CA ASP A 45 -8.76 4.21 14.95
C ASP A 45 -7.49 3.37 14.77
N ASN A 46 -7.39 2.21 15.44
CA ASN A 46 -6.33 1.24 15.19
C ASN A 46 -6.39 0.69 13.76
N TYR A 47 -7.59 0.42 13.24
CA TYR A 47 -7.76 -0.03 11.86
C TYR A 47 -7.31 1.03 10.85
N ARG A 48 -7.67 2.30 11.06
CA ARG A 48 -7.18 3.41 10.23
C ARG A 48 -5.67 3.60 10.32
N LEU A 49 -5.11 3.44 11.52
CA LEU A 49 -3.66 3.48 11.72
C LEU A 49 -2.98 2.37 10.92
N LEU A 50 -3.47 1.13 10.99
CA LEU A 50 -2.97 0.01 10.21
C LEU A 50 -2.98 0.30 8.71
N GLN A 51 -4.06 0.89 8.19
CA GLN A 51 -4.13 1.31 6.78
C GLN A 51 -3.01 2.31 6.42
N ASP A 52 -2.73 3.28 7.29
CA ASP A 52 -1.64 4.24 7.09
C ASP A 52 -0.25 3.58 7.16
N LEU A 53 -0.06 2.60 8.04
CA LEU A 53 1.19 1.82 8.16
C LEU A 53 1.45 0.98 6.91
N LEU A 54 0.45 0.22 6.45
CA LEU A 54 0.52 -0.59 5.24
C LEU A 54 0.79 0.29 4.02
N TYR A 55 0.08 1.42 3.89
CA TYR A 55 0.33 2.40 2.84
C TYR A 55 1.77 2.92 2.87
N SER A 56 2.28 3.26 4.06
CA SER A 56 3.64 3.78 4.23
C SER A 56 4.71 2.74 3.90
N ALA A 57 4.54 1.49 4.32
CA ALA A 57 5.42 0.37 4.01
C ALA A 57 5.43 0.09 2.49
N ALA A 58 4.25 0.02 1.86
CA ALA A 58 4.13 -0.18 0.43
C ALA A 58 4.75 0.96 -0.37
N ARG A 59 4.48 2.22 -0.02
CA ARG A 59 5.09 3.38 -0.69
C ARG A 59 6.60 3.48 -0.39
N GLY A 60 7.10 2.81 0.65
CA GLY A 60 8.52 2.68 0.96
C GLY A 60 9.22 1.51 0.25
N GLY A 61 8.48 0.61 -0.39
CA GLY A 61 9.05 -0.59 -1.00
C GLY A 61 9.40 -1.72 -0.01
N GLN A 62 8.86 -1.65 1.22
CA GLN A 62 9.26 -2.51 2.34
C GLN A 62 8.40 -3.78 2.37
N VAL A 63 8.87 -4.84 1.72
CA VAL A 63 8.14 -6.13 1.64
C VAL A 63 8.04 -6.78 3.02
N ASP A 64 9.14 -6.91 3.75
CA ASP A 64 9.18 -7.60 5.04
C ASP A 64 8.30 -6.91 6.09
N MET A 65 8.32 -5.57 6.13
CA MET A 65 7.43 -4.78 6.98
C MET A 65 5.95 -5.00 6.62
N LEU A 66 5.64 -5.07 5.33
CA LEU A 66 4.28 -5.26 4.85
C LEU A 66 3.77 -6.68 5.18
N GLU A 67 4.58 -7.71 4.97
CA GLU A 67 4.24 -9.08 5.38
C GLU A 67 4.06 -9.18 6.89
N TRP A 68 4.99 -8.61 7.67
CA TRP A 68 4.87 -8.56 9.13
C TRP A 68 3.57 -7.88 9.60
N LEU A 69 3.25 -6.69 9.08
CA LEU A 69 2.01 -5.99 9.44
C LEU A 69 0.75 -6.82 9.10
N LEU A 70 0.75 -7.53 7.97
CA LEU A 70 -0.38 -8.37 7.51
C LEU A 70 -0.49 -9.70 8.25
N ASP A 71 0.60 -10.19 8.84
CA ASP A 71 0.62 -11.38 9.67
C ASP A 71 0.15 -11.06 11.10
N GLU A 72 0.53 -9.90 11.63
CA GLU A 72 0.04 -9.40 12.93
C GLU A 72 -1.45 -9.00 12.89
N HIS A 73 -1.98 -8.66 11.71
CA HIS A 73 -3.37 -8.20 11.53
C HIS A 73 -4.11 -9.02 10.45
N PRO A 74 -4.38 -10.32 10.72
CA PRO A 74 -5.00 -11.22 9.76
C PRO A 74 -6.44 -10.84 9.37
N GLU A 75 -7.09 -9.95 10.12
CA GLU A 75 -8.42 -9.40 9.83
C GLU A 75 -8.41 -8.32 8.73
N TYR A 76 -7.23 -7.83 8.34
CA TYR A 76 -7.11 -6.91 7.21
C TYR A 76 -7.17 -7.68 5.86
N PRO A 77 -7.94 -7.19 4.88
CA PRO A 77 -8.84 -6.04 4.94
C PRO A 77 -10.23 -6.39 5.49
N LYS A 78 -10.86 -5.47 6.23
CA LYS A 78 -12.28 -5.59 6.63
C LYS A 78 -13.21 -5.57 5.41
N ARG A 79 -12.85 -4.83 4.35
CA ARG A 79 -13.62 -4.71 3.12
C ARG A 79 -12.67 -4.68 1.93
N GLU A 80 -13.09 -5.24 0.80
CA GLU A 80 -12.24 -5.36 -0.40
C GLU A 80 -11.62 -4.02 -0.83
N TYR A 81 -12.40 -2.94 -0.80
CA TYR A 81 -11.96 -1.61 -1.20
C TYR A 81 -10.90 -0.99 -0.27
N ASP A 82 -10.67 -1.53 0.92
CA ASP A 82 -9.60 -1.08 1.82
C ASP A 82 -8.21 -1.40 1.26
N LEU A 83 -8.13 -2.28 0.25
CA LEU A 83 -6.91 -2.53 -0.51
C LEU A 83 -6.61 -1.43 -1.54
N THR A 84 -7.57 -0.58 -1.89
CA THR A 84 -7.39 0.44 -2.94
C THR A 84 -6.24 1.40 -2.61
N PRO A 85 -6.17 2.03 -1.41
CA PRO A 85 -5.06 2.93 -1.08
C PRO A 85 -3.71 2.19 -1.09
N LEU A 86 -3.70 0.94 -0.61
CA LEU A 86 -2.51 0.11 -0.60
C LEU A 86 -2.02 -0.20 -2.02
N HIS A 87 -2.95 -0.45 -2.94
CA HIS A 87 -2.65 -0.70 -4.35
C HIS A 87 -2.09 0.58 -5.02
N TYR A 88 -2.65 1.76 -4.73
CA TYR A 88 -2.11 3.05 -5.19
C TYR A 88 -0.69 3.34 -4.66
N ALA A 89 -0.40 2.93 -3.42
CA ALA A 89 0.92 3.15 -2.81
C ALA A 89 2.06 2.51 -3.62
N ILE A 90 1.78 1.37 -4.26
CA ILE A 90 2.75 0.63 -5.08
C ILE A 90 3.19 1.45 -6.30
N PHE A 91 2.27 2.20 -6.90
CA PHE A 91 2.49 2.88 -8.18
C PHE A 91 2.83 4.37 -8.06
N SER A 92 2.80 4.95 -6.87
CA SER A 92 2.96 6.40 -6.67
C SER A 92 4.39 6.87 -6.42
N ASP A 93 5.29 6.06 -5.83
CA ASP A 93 6.66 6.48 -5.46
C ASP A 93 7.52 5.32 -4.91
N ASN A 94 7.47 4.13 -5.53
CA ASN A 94 8.08 2.92 -4.97
C ASN A 94 9.20 2.36 -5.86
N GLN A 95 10.45 2.45 -5.37
CA GLN A 95 11.63 1.87 -6.05
C GLN A 95 11.58 0.33 -6.15
N ASN A 96 10.74 -0.31 -5.34
CA ASN A 96 10.55 -1.75 -5.26
C ASN A 96 9.09 -2.15 -5.55
N ALA A 97 8.39 -1.36 -6.37
CA ALA A 97 6.97 -1.56 -6.73
C ALA A 97 6.69 -3.01 -7.13
N PHE A 98 7.56 -3.59 -7.96
CA PHE A 98 7.37 -4.94 -8.46
C PHE A 98 7.39 -6.02 -7.35
N GLN A 99 8.31 -5.94 -6.37
CA GLN A 99 8.34 -6.94 -5.30
C GLN A 99 7.20 -6.75 -4.30
N VAL A 100 6.86 -5.51 -3.98
CA VAL A 100 5.68 -5.22 -3.13
C VAL A 100 4.40 -5.72 -3.80
N TYR A 101 4.23 -5.49 -5.10
CA TYR A 101 3.10 -6.01 -5.86
C TYR A 101 3.03 -7.53 -5.81
N LYS A 102 4.16 -8.21 -6.05
CA LYS A 102 4.23 -9.67 -5.97
C LYS A 102 3.85 -10.21 -4.59
N ALA A 103 4.30 -9.57 -3.51
CA ALA A 103 3.93 -9.96 -2.16
C ALA A 103 2.42 -9.78 -1.94
N LEU A 104 1.88 -8.63 -2.33
CA LEU A 104 0.47 -8.31 -2.15
C LEU A 104 -0.47 -9.22 -2.93
N ILE A 105 -0.21 -9.52 -4.21
CA ILE A 105 -1.11 -10.39 -4.98
C ILE A 105 -1.09 -11.86 -4.52
N ARG A 106 -0.03 -12.29 -3.80
CA ARG A 106 0.00 -13.62 -3.18
C ARG A 106 -0.97 -13.68 -2.00
N ARG A 107 -1.03 -12.61 -1.21
CA ARG A 107 -1.95 -12.47 -0.08
C ARG A 107 -3.37 -12.15 -0.53
N PHE A 108 -3.51 -11.31 -1.55
CA PHE A 108 -4.77 -10.77 -2.06
C PHE A 108 -4.87 -10.98 -3.59
N PRO A 109 -5.21 -12.18 -4.06
CA PRO A 109 -5.28 -12.49 -5.50
C PRO A 109 -6.21 -11.58 -6.32
N ALA A 110 -7.23 -10.99 -5.69
CA ALA A 110 -8.16 -10.05 -6.32
C ALA A 110 -7.47 -8.80 -6.89
N LEU A 111 -6.28 -8.43 -6.38
CA LEU A 111 -5.52 -7.26 -6.86
C LEU A 111 -5.00 -7.40 -8.30
N LYS A 112 -4.96 -8.61 -8.86
CA LYS A 112 -4.48 -8.85 -10.23
C LYS A 112 -5.29 -8.11 -11.29
N GLU A 113 -6.60 -8.06 -11.11
CA GLU A 113 -7.55 -7.47 -12.08
C GLU A 113 -8.07 -6.09 -11.64
N TRP A 114 -7.52 -5.57 -10.54
CA TRP A 114 -8.02 -4.36 -9.89
C TRP A 114 -7.66 -3.10 -10.69
N ASP A 115 -8.68 -2.36 -11.09
CA ASP A 115 -8.55 -1.08 -11.77
C ASP A 115 -8.13 0.02 -10.78
N LEU A 116 -7.02 0.71 -11.07
CA LEU A 116 -6.48 1.81 -10.25
C LEU A 116 -7.20 3.13 -10.56
N GLY A 117 -8.44 3.08 -11.04
CA GLY A 117 -9.29 4.20 -11.33
C GLY A 117 -8.61 5.21 -12.26
N HIS A 118 -8.36 6.40 -11.72
CA HIS A 118 -7.78 7.48 -12.49
C HIS A 118 -6.31 7.25 -12.91
N MET A 119 -5.60 6.24 -12.37
CA MET A 119 -4.27 5.85 -12.85
C MET A 119 -4.31 4.85 -14.01
N GLY A 120 -5.46 4.20 -14.26
CA GLY A 120 -5.62 3.11 -15.22
C GLY A 120 -5.47 1.74 -14.57
N ASP A 121 -4.90 0.75 -15.27
CA ASP A 121 -4.62 -0.59 -14.70
C ASP A 121 -3.12 -0.83 -14.44
N PRO A 122 -2.73 -1.85 -13.65
CA PRO A 122 -1.33 -2.13 -13.37
C PRO A 122 -0.45 -2.26 -14.62
N LEU A 123 -0.93 -2.93 -15.67
CA LEU A 123 -0.18 -3.11 -16.91
C LEU A 123 0.00 -1.78 -17.64
N GLY A 124 -1.04 -0.94 -17.61
CA GLY A 124 -1.03 0.41 -18.16
C GLY A 124 0.04 1.30 -17.54
N VAL A 125 0.07 1.33 -16.21
CA VAL A 125 1.03 2.14 -15.44
C VAL A 125 2.47 1.71 -15.72
N VAL A 126 2.77 0.40 -15.65
CA VAL A 126 4.16 -0.09 -15.81
C VAL A 126 4.65 -0.03 -17.27
N ALA A 127 3.73 -0.02 -18.24
CA ALA A 127 4.10 0.17 -19.63
C ALA A 127 4.58 1.60 -19.91
N VAL A 128 3.95 2.61 -19.28
CA VAL A 128 4.39 4.02 -19.41
C VAL A 128 5.76 4.24 -18.75
N SER A 129 6.07 3.52 -17.67
CA SER A 129 7.39 3.56 -17.03
C SER A 129 8.44 2.68 -17.73
N ASN A 130 8.07 1.93 -18.77
CA ASN A 130 8.94 0.98 -19.48
C ASN A 130 9.55 -0.10 -18.55
N ASP A 131 8.81 -0.52 -17.52
CA ASP A 131 9.22 -1.62 -16.62
C ASP A 131 8.87 -2.97 -17.26
N VAL A 132 9.74 -3.41 -18.18
CA VAL A 132 9.57 -4.66 -18.94
C VAL A 132 9.44 -5.90 -18.04
N PRO A 133 10.25 -6.09 -16.97
CA PRO A 133 10.07 -7.21 -16.06
C PRO A 133 8.68 -7.24 -15.41
N PHE A 134 8.20 -6.10 -14.93
CA PHE A 134 6.90 -6.04 -14.28
C PHE A 134 5.76 -6.22 -15.30
N ALA A 135 5.84 -5.60 -16.46
CA ALA A 135 4.87 -5.82 -17.55
C ALA A 135 4.79 -7.29 -17.97
N THR A 136 5.94 -7.96 -18.13
CA THR A 136 6.02 -9.38 -18.48
C THR A 136 5.33 -10.23 -17.41
N PHE A 137 5.63 -9.97 -16.14
CA PHE A 137 5.01 -10.67 -15.03
C PHE A 137 3.48 -10.51 -15.01
N LEU A 138 2.98 -9.30 -15.26
CA LEU A 138 1.53 -9.04 -15.31
C LEU A 138 0.86 -9.82 -16.44
N LEU A 139 1.46 -9.83 -17.64
CA LEU A 139 0.97 -10.59 -18.80
C LEU A 139 0.94 -12.09 -18.54
N GLU A 140 2.02 -12.64 -17.96
CA GLU A 140 2.09 -14.06 -17.54
C GLU A 140 1.05 -14.40 -16.46
N ASN A 141 0.59 -13.41 -15.69
CA ASN A 141 -0.45 -13.55 -14.68
C ASN A 141 -1.86 -13.17 -15.17
N GLY A 142 -2.06 -13.06 -16.49
CA GLY A 142 -3.38 -12.91 -17.10
C GLY A 142 -3.83 -11.48 -17.35
N ALA A 143 -2.96 -10.47 -17.17
CA ALA A 143 -3.30 -9.10 -17.54
C ALA A 143 -3.58 -8.99 -19.04
N ASP A 144 -4.71 -8.38 -19.40
CA ASP A 144 -5.14 -8.27 -20.79
C ASP A 144 -4.55 -7.01 -21.46
N ALA A 145 -3.50 -7.18 -22.27
CA ALA A 145 -2.92 -6.10 -23.08
C ALA A 145 -3.97 -5.40 -23.98
N THR A 146 -4.99 -6.17 -24.38
CA THR A 146 -6.40 -5.77 -24.60
C THR A 146 -6.87 -4.40 -24.15
N ARG A 147 -6.79 -4.25 -22.84
CA ARG A 147 -7.53 -3.29 -22.04
C ARG A 147 -6.57 -2.39 -21.27
N ALA A 148 -5.28 -2.70 -21.32
CA ALA A 148 -4.18 -1.94 -20.75
C ALA A 148 -4.31 -0.45 -21.07
N HIS A 149 -4.46 0.35 -20.03
CA HIS A 149 -4.63 1.79 -20.15
C HIS A 149 -3.94 2.54 -19.00
N TYR A 150 -3.35 3.68 -19.32
CA TYR A 150 -2.82 4.62 -18.34
C TYR A 150 -3.73 5.85 -18.31
N LEU A 151 -4.16 6.24 -17.11
CA LEU A 151 -5.27 7.17 -16.93
C LEU A 151 -6.51 6.68 -17.68
N LYS A 152 -6.91 7.37 -18.74
CA LYS A 152 -8.03 7.03 -19.65
C LYS A 152 -7.56 6.72 -21.06
N PHE A 153 -6.25 6.56 -21.27
CA PHE A 153 -5.63 6.37 -22.57
C PHE A 153 -5.13 4.94 -22.72
N PRO A 154 -5.56 4.19 -23.75
CA PRO A 154 -5.01 2.88 -24.06
C PRO A 154 -3.49 2.96 -24.27
N VAL A 155 -2.74 1.99 -23.76
CA VAL A 155 -1.27 1.94 -23.91
C VAL A 155 -0.83 1.56 -25.33
N ARG A 156 -1.74 1.00 -26.13
CA ARG A 156 -1.45 0.59 -27.49
C ARG A 156 -1.35 1.79 -28.42
N GLN A 157 -0.36 1.78 -29.32
CA GLN A 157 -0.45 2.62 -30.51
C GLN A 157 -1.61 2.11 -31.37
N THR A 158 -2.62 2.95 -31.61
CA THR A 158 -3.54 2.72 -32.72
C THR A 158 -2.70 2.79 -33.99
N VAL A 159 -2.38 1.63 -34.56
CA VAL A 159 -1.90 1.55 -35.94
C VAL A 159 -3.07 2.02 -36.80
N SER A 160 -2.99 3.27 -37.26
CA SER A 160 -3.84 3.82 -38.32
C SER A 160 -3.26 3.46 -39.68
#